data_AF-A0A8T4S6B5-F1
#
_entry.id   AF-A0A8T4S6B5-F1
#
_cell.length_a   1.000
_cell.length_b   1.000
_cell.length_c   1.000
_cell.angle_alpha   90.00
_cell.angle_beta   90.00
_cell.angle_gamma   90.00
#
_symmetry.space_group_name_H-M   'P 1'
#
loop_
_entity.id
_entity.type
_entity.pdbx_description
1 polymer ?
#
loop_
_entity_poly.entity_id
_entity_poly.type
_entity_poly.pdbx_seq_one_letter_code
_entity_poly.pdbx_strand_id
1 'polypeptide(L)' 'MKVKDILERYGDYDGIEAYEHERYFEMFKDKKYCILIFLEYPEKIEAFDINKKGFWQYVCLDLY' A
#
# COMPACT_ATOMS: atom_id res chain seq x y z
N MET A 1 -8.09 -4.72 -15.98
CA MET A 1 -8.58 -4.52 -14.60
C MET A 1 -8.43 -3.05 -14.27
N LYS A 2 -9.51 -2.34 -13.96
CA LYS A 2 -9.46 -0.90 -13.64
C LYS A 2 -9.18 -0.72 -12.14
N VAL A 3 -8.61 0.41 -11.74
CA VAL A 3 -8.31 0.71 -10.33
C VAL A 3 -9.56 0.60 -9.45
N LYS A 4 -10.74 1.04 -9.94
CA LYS A 4 -12.02 0.88 -9.23
C LYS A 4 -12.33 -0.58 -8.92
N ASP A 5 -12.24 -1.45 -9.93
CA ASP A 5 -12.49 -2.89 -9.77
C ASP A 5 -11.53 -3.53 -8.75
N ILE A 6 -10.28 -3.06 -8.67
CA ILE A 6 -9.29 -3.53 -7.70
C ILE A 6 -9.69 -3.12 -6.29
N LEU A 7 -10.01 -1.85 -6.08
CA LEU A 7 -10.42 -1.33 -4.77
C LEU A 7 -11.73 -1.97 -4.30
N GLU A 8 -12.71 -2.11 -5.18
CA GLU A 8 -13.98 -2.80 -4.86
C GLU A 8 -13.78 -4.26 -4.45
N ARG A 9 -12.81 -4.94 -5.08
CA ARG A 9 -12.59 -6.38 -4.84
C ARG A 9 -11.64 -6.69 -3.69
N TYR A 10 -10.61 -5.86 -3.50
CA TYR A 10 -9.50 -6.15 -2.59
C TYR A 10 -9.30 -5.09 -1.51
N GLY A 11 -9.97 -3.93 -1.58
CA GLY A 11 -9.79 -2.83 -0.62
C GLY A 11 -9.96 -3.28 0.83
N ASP A 12 -11.02 -4.03 1.12
CA ASP A 12 -11.29 -4.57 2.46
C ASP A 12 -10.14 -5.46 2.99
N TYR A 13 -9.57 -6.30 2.12
CA TYR A 13 -8.43 -7.16 2.48
C TYR A 13 -7.14 -6.37 2.73
N ASP A 14 -7.00 -5.18 2.14
CA ASP A 14 -5.89 -4.25 2.33
C ASP A 14 -6.15 -3.25 3.48
N GLY A 15 -7.26 -3.39 4.20
CA GLY A 15 -7.68 -2.49 5.28
C GLY A 15 -8.14 -1.11 4.79
N ILE A 16 -8.59 -1.03 3.53
CA ILE A 16 -9.17 0.16 2.91
C ILE A 16 -10.68 0.03 2.98
N GLU A 17 -11.30 0.93 3.74
CA GLU A 17 -12.75 0.94 3.92
C GLU A 17 -13.46 1.50 2.69
N ALA A 18 -14.72 1.06 2.45
CA ALA A 18 -15.49 1.44 1.26
C ALA A 18 -15.64 2.97 1.09
N TYR A 19 -15.75 3.72 2.19
CA TYR A 19 -15.85 5.19 2.15
C TYR A 19 -14.53 5.86 1.72
N GLU A 20 -13.40 5.16 1.77
CA GLU A 20 -12.09 5.66 1.35
C GLU A 20 -11.79 5.35 -0.13
N HIS A 21 -12.63 4.53 -0.79
CA HIS A 21 -12.37 4.09 -2.17
C HIS A 21 -12.22 5.25 -3.15
N GLU A 22 -13.03 6.31 -3.01
CA GLU A 22 -12.92 7.48 -3.87
C GLU A 22 -11.57 8.18 -3.70
N ARG A 23 -11.11 8.34 -2.45
CA ARG A 23 -9.80 8.92 -2.14
C ARG A 23 -8.68 8.10 -2.79
N TYR A 24 -8.69 6.79 -2.61
CA TYR A 24 -7.64 5.92 -3.15
C TYR A 24 -7.72 5.78 -4.68
N PHE A 25 -8.91 5.81 -5.27
CA PHE A 25 -9.07 5.84 -6.72
C PHE A 25 -8.39 7.08 -7.30
N GLU A 26 -8.65 8.27 -6.75
CA GLU A 26 -8.02 9.50 -7.22
C GLU A 26 -6.49 9.48 -7.07
N MET A 27 -5.97 8.84 -6.01
CA MET A 27 -4.52 8.68 -5.81
C MET A 27 -3.87 7.71 -6.83
N PHE A 28 -4.61 6.69 -7.29
CA PHE A 28 -4.04 5.59 -8.06
C PHE A 28 -4.50 5.52 -9.53
N LYS A 29 -5.48 6.33 -9.95
CA LYS A 29 -6.09 6.28 -11.30
C LYS A 29 -5.10 6.33 -12.46
N ASP A 30 -3.96 7.02 -12.26
CA ASP A 30 -2.92 7.19 -13.29
C ASP A 30 -1.75 6.19 -13.17
N LYS A 31 -1.81 5.26 -12.21
CA LYS A 31 -0.78 4.22 -12.03
C LYS A 31 -0.92 3.15 -13.10
N LYS A 32 0.20 2.83 -13.76
CA LYS A 32 0.24 1.87 -14.88
C LYS A 32 0.25 0.41 -14.42
N TYR A 33 0.67 0.15 -13.19
CA TYR A 33 0.82 -1.19 -12.65
C TYR A 33 0.55 -1.22 -11.14
N CYS A 34 0.17 -2.39 -10.66
CA CYS A 34 -0.06 -2.71 -9.25
C CYS A 34 0.37 -4.17 -9.03
N ILE A 35 0.88 -4.47 -7.84
CA ILE A 35 1.19 -5.84 -7.41
C ILE A 35 0.22 -6.15 -6.26
N LEU A 36 -0.55 -7.22 -6.40
CA LEU A 36 -1.37 -7.76 -5.33
C LEU A 36 -0.60 -8.88 -4.65
N ILE A 37 -0.35 -8.73 -3.34
CA ILE A 37 0.40 -9.70 -2.54
C ILE A 37 -0.61 -10.35 -1.58
N PHE A 38 -0.83 -11.65 -1.76
CA PHE A 38 -1.71 -12.43 -0.88
C PHE A 38 -0.84 -13.13 0.15
N LEU A 39 -1.02 -12.77 1.42
CA LEU A 39 -0.35 -13.42 2.54
C LEU A 39 -1.18 -14.61 3.00
N GLU A 40 -0.52 -15.76 3.16
CA GLU A 40 -1.12 -16.96 3.73
C GLU A 40 -0.56 -17.15 5.16
N TYR A 41 -1.44 -17.41 6.13
CA TYR A 41 -1.09 -17.61 7.54
C TYR A 41 -0.30 -16.45 8.20
N PRO A 42 -0.82 -15.20 8.19
CA PRO A 42 -0.16 -14.10 8.87
C PRO A 42 -0.12 -14.33 10.38
N GLU A 43 1.08 -14.23 10.97
CA GLU A 43 1.27 -14.34 12.41
C GLU A 43 1.32 -12.96 13.08
N LYS A 44 0.61 -12.82 14.20
CA LYS A 44 0.69 -11.62 15.02
C LYS A 44 1.97 -11.67 15.84
N ILE A 45 2.77 -10.62 15.74
CA ILE A 45 4.02 -10.46 16.50
C ILE A 45 3.90 -9.34 17.53
N GLU A 46 4.70 -9.42 18.59
CA GLU A 46 4.85 -8.29 19.53
C GLU A 46 5.64 -7.16 18.87
N ALA A 47 5.33 -5.92 19.25
CA ALA A 47 6.06 -4.77 18.76
C ALA A 47 7.52 -4.83 19.25
N PHE A 48 8.45 -4.58 18.35
CA PHE A 48 9.89 -4.58 18.64
C PHE A 48 10.57 -3.39 17.97
N ASP A 49 11.71 -2.96 18.52
CA ASP A 49 12.48 -1.89 17.92
C ASP A 49 13.21 -2.39 16.67
N ILE A 50 13.00 -1.69 15.55
CA ILE A 50 13.64 -2.00 14.28
C ILE A 50 14.71 -0.95 14.04
N ASN A 51 15.98 -1.36 14.02
CA ASN A 51 17.05 -0.49 13.57
C ASN A 51 16.93 -0.24 12.06
N LYS A 52 16.38 0.92 11.70
CA LYS A 52 16.21 1.35 10.29
C LYS A 52 17.43 2.07 9.71
N LYS A 53 18.58 2.13 10.40
CA LYS A 53 19.79 2.77 9.86
C LYS A 53 20.22 2.09 8.56
N GLY A 54 20.36 2.88 7.49
CA GLY A 54 20.73 2.39 6.14
C GLY A 54 19.54 1.90 5.30
N PHE A 55 18.37 1.64 5.89
CA PHE A 55 17.12 1.52 5.14
C PHE A 55 16.73 2.95 4.69
N TRP A 56 16.60 3.18 3.38
CA TRP A 56 16.33 4.48 2.72
C TRP A 56 17.51 5.40 2.36
N GLN A 57 18.77 4.92 2.36
CA GLN A 57 19.91 5.79 2.01
C GLN A 57 20.01 6.20 0.52
N TYR A 58 19.01 5.86 -0.30
CA TYR A 58 18.88 6.26 -1.72
C TYR A 58 17.56 6.98 -2.01
N VAL A 59 17.04 7.81 -1.10
CA VAL A 59 15.95 8.76 -1.43
C VAL A 59 16.57 10.15 -1.63
N CYS A 60 16.55 10.61 -2.88
CA CYS A 60 16.89 11.95 -3.38
C CYS A 60 17.09 13.04 -2.30
N LEU A 61 18.35 13.44 -2.10
CA LEU A 61 18.66 14.86 -1.96
C LEU A 61 18.40 15.47 -3.34
N ASP A 62 17.32 16.22 -3.48
CA ASP A 62 17.18 17.39 -4.37
C ASP A 62 15.69 17.79 -4.45
N LEU A 63 15.16 18.37 -3.37
CA LEU A 63 14.05 19.32 -3.42
C LEU A 63 14.14 20.22 -2.18
N TYR A 64 14.98 21.25 -2.28
CA TYR A 64 14.79 22.57 -1.68
C TYR A 64 15.16 23.63 -2.72
#